data_AF-A0A1G2XCZ7-F1
#
_entry.id   AF-A0A1G2XCZ7-F1
#
_cell.length_a   1.000
_cell.length_b   1.000
_cell.length_c   1.000
_cell.angle_alpha   90.00
_cell.angle_beta   90.00
_cell.angle_gamma   90.00
#
_symmetry.space_group_name_H-M   'P 1'
#
loop_
_entity.id
_entity.type
_entity.pdbx_description
1 polymer ?
#
loop_
_entity_poly.entity_id
_entity_poly.type
_entity_poly.pdbx_seq_one_letter_code
_entity_poly.pdbx_strand_id
1 'polypeptide(L)'
;MNLLNLLQNILSVLSSAMLYPVMVLLVILFVWMIITIGGFVSEYFERKKQTQKQNPNEFIESFSNDNILRFTSQEIQRMPSCFQEYFRELVNELKRDKSGREIRIEYLLQSKEQKMVKSLDKLRLMIRVGPTLGLMGTIIPMGPALSALSQGDLEKLSSNIIIAFTTTVVGLAIGIAAYYLSTVKNRWINDDIKNLEYFTECIMKREE
;
A
#
# COMPACT_ATOMS: atom_id res chain seq x y z
N MET A 1 -29.72 -42.85 -0.86
CA MET A 1 -28.43 -42.14 -0.96
C MET A 1 -28.22 -41.36 0.32
N ASN A 2 -27.17 -41.69 1.08
CA ASN A 2 -26.93 -41.11 2.41
C ASN A 2 -26.72 -39.59 2.28
N LEU A 3 -27.46 -38.79 3.06
CA LEU A 3 -27.36 -37.31 3.10
C LEU A 3 -25.90 -36.84 3.24
N LEU A 4 -25.11 -37.60 4.00
CA LEU A 4 -23.68 -37.39 4.22
C LEU A 4 -22.85 -37.48 2.94
N ASN A 5 -23.12 -38.44 2.06
CA ASN A 5 -22.42 -38.57 0.78
C ASN A 5 -22.79 -37.43 -0.18
N LEU A 6 -24.04 -36.95 -0.11
CA LEU A 6 -24.48 -35.82 -0.91
C LEU A 6 -23.79 -34.52 -0.46
N LEU A 7 -23.69 -34.28 0.85
CA LEU A 7 -22.93 -33.16 1.41
C LEU A 7 -21.44 -33.24 1.04
N GLN A 8 -20.81 -34.40 1.15
CA GLN A 8 -19.40 -34.59 0.81
C GLN A 8 -19.12 -34.33 -0.68
N ASN A 9 -20.00 -34.80 -1.58
CA ASN A 9 -19.88 -34.54 -3.01
C ASN A 9 -20.04 -33.05 -3.34
N ILE A 10 -21.01 -32.36 -2.73
CA ILE A 10 -21.20 -30.92 -2.93
C ILE A 10 -19.96 -30.15 -2.46
N LEU A 11 -19.43 -30.46 -1.27
CA LEU A 11 -18.23 -29.80 -0.74
C LEU A 11 -16.99 -30.05 -1.61
N SER A 12 -16.82 -31.28 -2.12
CA SER A 12 -15.70 -31.63 -3.00
C SER A 12 -15.76 -30.89 -4.34
N VAL A 13 -16.94 -30.80 -4.94
CA VAL A 13 -17.17 -30.04 -6.18
C VAL A 13 -16.94 -28.56 -5.94
N LEU A 14 -17.44 -28.00 -4.84
CA LEU A 14 -17.26 -26.60 -4.49
C LEU A 14 -15.79 -26.25 -4.25
N SER A 15 -15.05 -27.08 -3.52
CA SER A 15 -13.61 -26.92 -3.29
C SER A 15 -12.83 -26.95 -4.60
N SER A 16 -13.11 -27.93 -5.46
CA SER A 16 -12.45 -28.07 -6.76
C SER A 16 -12.76 -26.89 -7.69
N ALA A 17 -14.00 -26.37 -7.66
CA ALA A 17 -14.41 -25.19 -8.40
C ALA A 17 -13.71 -23.91 -7.91
N MET A 18 -13.30 -23.86 -6.63
CA MET A 18 -12.56 -22.73 -6.04
C MET A 18 -11.07 -22.72 -6.41
N LEU A 19 -10.50 -23.82 -6.94
CA LEU A 19 -9.09 -23.86 -7.33
C LEU A 19 -8.78 -22.80 -8.39
N TYR A 20 -9.50 -22.82 -9.51
CA TYR A 20 -9.29 -21.89 -10.61
C TYR A 20 -9.44 -20.40 -10.23
N PRO A 21 -10.51 -19.96 -9.52
CA PRO A 21 -10.62 -18.57 -9.12
C PRO A 21 -9.52 -18.16 -8.13
N VAL A 22 -9.09 -19.05 -7.22
CA VAL A 22 -7.95 -18.77 -6.32
C VAL A 22 -6.66 -18.57 -7.13
N MET A 23 -6.38 -19.45 -8.11
CA MET A 23 -5.21 -19.32 -9.00
C MET A 23 -5.22 -18.00 -9.77
N VAL A 24 -6.34 -17.66 -10.40
CA VAL A 24 -6.49 -16.42 -11.16
C VAL A 24 -6.29 -15.20 -10.26
N LEU A 25 -6.91 -15.20 -9.08
CA LEU A 25 -6.81 -14.10 -8.13
C LEU A 25 -5.37 -13.95 -7.60
N LEU A 26 -4.66 -15.05 -7.38
CA LEU A 26 -3.25 -15.05 -6.96
C LEU A 26 -2.34 -14.46 -8.06
N VAL A 27 -2.57 -14.82 -9.32
CA VAL A 27 -1.84 -14.22 -10.47
C VAL A 27 -2.12 -12.73 -10.57
N ILE A 28 -3.38 -12.31 -10.45
CA ILE A 28 -3.74 -10.87 -10.45
C ILE A 28 -3.04 -10.14 -9.31
N LEU A 29 -3.03 -10.73 -8.10
CA LEU A 29 -2.39 -10.14 -6.93
C LEU A 29 -0.87 -10.04 -7.11
N PHE A 30 -0.24 -11.03 -7.74
CA PHE A 30 1.17 -11.00 -8.11
C PHE A 30 1.51 -9.89 -9.11
N VAL A 31 0.72 -9.74 -10.18
CA VAL A 31 0.91 -8.64 -11.14
C VAL A 31 0.72 -7.29 -10.46
N TRP A 32 -0.32 -7.16 -9.63
CA TRP A 32 -0.57 -5.93 -8.89
C TRP A 32 0.56 -5.58 -7.92
N MET A 33 1.21 -6.61 -7.35
CA MET A 33 2.40 -6.44 -6.53
C MET A 33 3.57 -5.88 -7.33
N ILE A 34 3.85 -6.42 -8.52
CA ILE A 34 4.93 -5.93 -9.39
C ILE A 34 4.71 -4.45 -9.72
N ILE A 35 3.48 -4.06 -10.06
CA ILE A 35 3.13 -2.65 -10.33
C ILE A 35 3.38 -1.78 -9.10
N THR A 36 2.99 -2.25 -7.91
CA THR A 36 3.17 -1.53 -6.66
C THR A 36 4.65 -1.36 -6.30
N ILE A 37 5.46 -2.39 -6.51
CA ILE A 37 6.92 -2.32 -6.36
C ILE A 37 7.49 -1.29 -7.34
N GLY A 38 7.10 -1.33 -8.62
CA GLY A 38 7.57 -0.38 -9.63
C GLY A 38 7.23 1.07 -9.30
N GLY A 39 5.99 1.34 -8.86
CA GLY A 39 5.57 2.66 -8.40
C GLY A 39 6.38 3.13 -7.18
N PHE A 40 6.60 2.24 -6.21
CA PHE A 40 7.37 2.55 -5.02
C PHE A 40 8.85 2.83 -5.31
N VAL A 41 9.44 2.10 -6.27
CA VAL A 41 10.81 2.36 -6.74
C VAL A 41 10.89 3.73 -7.42
N SER A 42 9.90 4.11 -8.21
CA SER A 42 9.83 5.46 -8.78
C SER A 42 9.79 6.53 -7.68
N GLU A 43 8.92 6.36 -6.67
CA GLU A 43 8.85 7.26 -5.51
C GLU A 43 10.17 7.29 -4.72
N TYR A 44 10.86 6.15 -4.58
CA TYR A 44 12.16 6.06 -3.91
C TYR A 44 13.26 6.84 -4.64
N PHE A 45 13.35 6.67 -5.97
CA PHE A 45 14.36 7.33 -6.78
C PHE A 45 14.13 8.84 -6.84
N GLU A 46 12.88 9.26 -6.94
CA GLU A 46 12.50 10.67 -6.93
C GLU A 46 12.89 11.31 -5.58
N ARG A 47 12.61 10.65 -4.46
CA ARG A 47 13.04 11.10 -3.13
C ARG A 47 14.56 11.09 -2.96
N LYS A 48 15.28 10.06 -3.40
CA LYS A 48 16.76 10.00 -3.27
C LYS A 48 17.46 11.10 -4.08
N LYS A 49 16.90 11.49 -5.23
CA LYS A 49 17.39 12.61 -6.05
C LYS A 49 17.05 13.98 -5.43
N GLN A 50 15.95 14.08 -4.67
CA GLN A 50 15.53 15.28 -3.93
C GLN A 50 16.31 15.48 -2.62
N THR A 51 16.49 14.43 -1.81
CA THR A 51 17.18 14.47 -0.50
C THR A 51 18.67 14.80 -0.64
N GLN A 52 19.28 14.56 -1.79
CA GLN A 52 20.66 14.96 -2.05
C GLN A 52 20.82 16.47 -2.33
N LYS A 53 19.73 17.23 -2.46
CA LYS A 53 19.77 18.67 -2.80
C LYS A 53 19.18 19.63 -1.78
N GLN A 54 18.55 19.15 -0.69
CA GLN A 54 17.96 20.05 0.30
C GLN A 54 18.22 19.51 1.72
N ASN A 55 19.12 20.19 2.43
CA ASN A 55 19.16 20.14 3.88
C ASN A 55 17.83 20.71 4.41
N PRO A 56 17.08 20.00 5.27
CA PRO A 56 15.82 20.51 5.84
C PRO A 56 16.01 21.86 6.56
N ASN A 57 17.21 22.14 7.07
CA ASN A 57 17.52 23.39 7.76
C ASN A 57 17.66 24.60 6.81
N GLU A 58 18.13 24.43 5.58
CA GLU A 58 18.21 25.54 4.59
C GLU A 58 16.83 25.88 4.02
N PHE A 59 15.91 24.91 3.96
CA PHE A 59 14.53 25.13 3.57
C PHE A 59 13.80 25.97 4.62
N ILE A 60 14.00 25.69 5.91
CA ILE A 60 13.39 26.45 7.01
C ILE A 60 13.93 27.90 7.06
N GLU A 61 15.23 28.12 6.80
CA GLU A 61 15.82 29.47 6.76
C GLU A 61 15.35 30.31 5.56
N SER A 62 15.16 29.71 4.37
CA SER A 62 14.63 30.40 3.18
C SER A 62 13.18 30.88 3.39
N PHE A 63 12.35 30.09 4.08
CA PHE A 63 10.98 30.45 4.46
C PHE A 63 10.91 31.56 5.53
N SER A 64 11.97 31.70 6.34
CA SER A 64 12.04 32.67 7.43
C SER A 64 12.13 34.12 6.90
N ASN A 65 12.82 34.33 5.78
CA ASN A 65 13.26 35.66 5.38
C ASN A 65 12.35 36.42 4.40
N ASP A 66 11.44 35.74 3.69
CA ASP A 66 10.66 36.38 2.62
C ASP A 66 9.15 36.09 2.70
N ASN A 67 8.34 37.08 2.31
CA ASN A 67 6.89 37.06 2.46
C ASN A 67 6.27 35.84 1.73
N ILE A 68 5.77 34.87 2.51
CA ILE A 68 5.15 33.60 2.08
C ILE A 68 4.08 33.80 0.98
N LEU A 69 3.44 34.97 0.94
CA LEU A 69 2.41 35.33 -0.05
C LEU A 69 2.93 35.57 -1.48
N ARG A 70 4.22 35.86 -1.69
CA ARG A 70 4.81 36.11 -3.04
C ARG A 70 5.59 34.94 -3.62
N PHE A 71 5.98 33.96 -2.79
CA PHE A 71 6.91 32.88 -3.15
C PHE A 71 6.26 31.61 -3.75
N THR A 72 4.96 31.65 -4.02
CA THR A 72 4.16 30.44 -4.31
C THR A 72 4.24 29.94 -5.76
N SER A 73 4.98 30.55 -6.68
CA SER A 73 4.97 30.11 -8.09
C SER A 73 6.22 29.34 -8.54
N GLN A 74 7.41 29.58 -7.96
CA GLN A 74 8.67 29.07 -8.51
C GLN A 74 9.29 27.88 -7.76
N GLU A 75 9.02 27.71 -6.45
CA GLU A 75 9.57 26.57 -5.68
C GLU A 75 8.60 25.37 -5.54
N ILE A 76 7.30 25.56 -5.82
CA ILE A 76 6.29 24.49 -5.84
C ILE A 76 6.69 23.35 -6.79
N GLN A 77 7.46 23.64 -7.84
CA GLN A 77 7.92 22.64 -8.82
C GLN A 77 8.93 21.62 -8.25
N ARG A 78 9.44 21.82 -7.03
CA ARG A 78 10.40 20.92 -6.35
C ARG A 78 9.80 20.20 -5.13
N MET A 79 8.48 20.17 -4.97
CA MET A 79 7.86 19.39 -3.89
C MET A 79 7.23 18.09 -4.41
N PRO A 80 7.23 17.00 -3.63
CA PRO A 80 6.46 15.80 -3.95
C PRO A 80 4.99 16.16 -4.22
N SER A 81 4.38 15.59 -5.26
CA SER A 81 3.04 15.97 -5.74
C SER A 81 1.95 15.98 -4.67
N CYS A 82 2.10 15.20 -3.60
CA CYS A 82 1.17 15.13 -2.47
C CYS A 82 1.18 16.39 -1.58
N PHE A 83 2.33 17.07 -1.48
CA PHE A 83 2.54 18.26 -0.65
C PHE A 83 2.05 19.53 -1.36
N GLN A 84 2.16 19.58 -2.69
CA GLN A 84 1.73 20.74 -3.50
C GLN A 84 0.22 21.00 -3.36
N GLU A 85 -0.59 19.95 -3.34
CA GLU A 85 -2.05 20.05 -3.21
C GLU A 85 -2.47 20.53 -1.80
N TYR A 86 -1.82 19.99 -0.75
CA TYR A 86 -2.03 20.44 0.62
C TYR A 86 -1.61 21.91 0.80
N PHE A 87 -0.45 22.29 0.26
CA PHE A 87 0.06 23.66 0.36
C PHE A 87 -0.85 24.66 -0.36
N ARG A 88 -1.38 24.31 -1.53
CA ARG A 88 -2.33 25.14 -2.27
C ARG A 88 -3.64 25.34 -1.51
N GLU A 89 -4.18 24.28 -0.90
CA GLU A 89 -5.37 24.36 -0.07
C GLU A 89 -5.12 25.18 1.20
N LEU A 90 -3.96 24.98 1.85
CA LEU A 90 -3.55 25.71 3.04
C LEU A 90 -3.39 27.22 2.76
N VAL A 91 -2.72 27.61 1.67
CA VAL A 91 -2.57 29.01 1.26
C VAL A 91 -3.91 29.67 0.92
N ASN A 92 -4.85 28.93 0.32
CA ASN A 92 -6.19 29.46 0.04
C ASN A 92 -7.00 29.64 1.33
N GLU A 93 -6.84 28.76 2.31
CA GLU A 93 -7.54 28.86 3.60
C GLU A 93 -6.95 29.98 4.48
N LEU A 94 -5.64 30.25 4.37
CA LEU A 94 -4.97 31.40 5.00
C LEU A 94 -5.43 32.75 4.43
N LYS A 95 -5.77 32.83 3.14
CA LYS A 95 -6.34 34.05 2.54
C LYS A 95 -7.79 34.34 2.97
N ARG A 96 -8.45 33.38 3.64
CA ARG A 96 -9.83 33.50 4.11
C ARG A 96 -9.90 34.16 5.49
N ASP A 97 -11.11 34.63 5.81
CA ASP A 97 -11.46 35.42 7.00
C ASP A 97 -10.86 34.87 8.32
N LYS A 98 -10.46 35.76 9.24
CA LYS A 98 -9.70 35.43 10.46
C LYS A 98 -10.47 34.54 11.44
N SER A 99 -11.81 34.55 11.39
CA SER A 99 -12.65 33.77 12.29
C SER A 99 -12.56 32.26 11.98
N GLY A 100 -11.93 31.49 12.88
CA GLY A 100 -11.85 30.03 12.81
C GLY A 100 -10.77 29.47 11.87
N ARG A 101 -9.74 30.27 11.53
CA ARG A 101 -8.62 29.85 10.67
C ARG A 101 -7.85 28.65 11.25
N GLU A 102 -7.50 28.70 12.53
CA GLU A 102 -6.73 27.66 13.22
C GLU A 102 -7.44 26.29 13.13
N ILE A 103 -8.74 26.26 13.44
CA ILE A 103 -9.56 25.05 13.40
C ILE A 103 -9.62 24.45 11.98
N ARG A 104 -9.69 25.30 10.94
CA ARG A 104 -9.73 24.83 9.54
C ARG A 104 -8.39 24.28 9.08
N ILE A 105 -7.27 24.90 9.48
CA ILE A 105 -5.92 24.42 9.16
C ILE A 105 -5.65 23.08 9.88
N GLU A 106 -6.02 22.97 11.15
CA GLU A 106 -5.90 21.74 11.93
C GLU A 106 -6.72 20.59 11.31
N TYR A 107 -7.98 20.87 10.95
CA TYR A 107 -8.81 19.89 10.24
C TYR A 107 -8.19 19.45 8.91
N LEU A 108 -7.61 20.39 8.15
CA LEU A 108 -6.95 20.08 6.88
C LEU A 108 -5.73 19.18 7.08
N LEU A 109 -4.87 19.50 8.06
CA LEU A 109 -3.70 18.72 8.45
C LEU A 109 -4.10 17.29 8.83
N GLN A 110 -5.03 17.16 9.77
CA GLN A 110 -5.52 15.87 10.24
C GLN A 110 -6.15 15.04 9.10
N SER A 111 -6.91 15.68 8.21
CA SER A 111 -7.50 15.00 7.05
C SER A 111 -6.43 14.47 6.09
N LYS A 112 -5.31 15.18 5.94
CA LYS A 112 -4.21 14.79 5.05
C LYS A 112 -3.39 13.66 5.66
N GLU A 113 -3.10 13.72 6.96
CA GLU A 113 -2.47 12.62 7.71
C GLU A 113 -3.25 11.32 7.57
N GLN A 114 -4.58 11.39 7.78
CA GLN A 114 -5.45 10.23 7.62
C GLN A 114 -5.38 9.65 6.19
N LYS A 115 -5.37 10.50 5.16
CA LYS A 115 -5.22 10.05 3.76
C LYS A 115 -3.87 9.37 3.53
N MET A 116 -2.79 9.91 4.09
CA MET A 116 -1.45 9.32 3.97
C MET A 116 -1.40 7.94 4.63
N VAL A 117 -1.90 7.82 5.87
CA VAL A 117 -1.95 6.54 6.60
C VAL A 117 -2.83 5.51 5.87
N LYS A 118 -4.01 5.91 5.36
CA LYS A 118 -4.90 5.02 4.57
C LYS A 118 -4.23 4.44 3.33
N SER A 119 -3.23 5.10 2.76
CA SER A 119 -2.51 4.58 1.59
C SER A 119 -1.71 3.30 1.89
N LEU A 120 -1.46 2.99 3.17
CA LEU A 120 -0.82 1.75 3.62
C LEU A 120 -1.79 0.56 3.66
N ASP A 121 -3.11 0.80 3.70
CA ASP A 121 -4.08 -0.28 3.90
C ASP A 121 -4.08 -1.28 2.75
N LYS A 122 -3.84 -0.83 1.52
CA LYS A 122 -3.67 -1.73 0.35
C LYS A 122 -2.51 -2.70 0.54
N LEU A 123 -1.35 -2.21 1.01
CA LEU A 123 -0.18 -3.04 1.29
C LEU A 123 -0.46 -4.00 2.44
N ARG A 124 -1.11 -3.53 3.52
CA ARG A 124 -1.51 -4.38 4.66
C ARG A 124 -2.45 -5.51 4.25
N LEU A 125 -3.38 -5.23 3.33
CA LEU A 125 -4.25 -6.25 2.76
C LEU A 125 -3.44 -7.29 1.97
N MET A 126 -2.50 -6.86 1.11
CA MET A 126 -1.66 -7.80 0.35
C MET A 126 -0.81 -8.70 1.24
N ILE A 127 -0.27 -8.18 2.36
CA ILE A 127 0.50 -8.95 3.35
C ILE A 127 -0.30 -10.13 3.90
N ARG A 128 -1.60 -9.94 4.14
CA ARG A 128 -2.46 -10.99 4.70
C ARG A 128 -3.04 -11.88 3.60
N VAL A 129 -3.58 -11.28 2.54
CA VAL A 129 -4.32 -11.99 1.49
C VAL A 129 -3.39 -12.88 0.64
N GLY A 130 -2.18 -12.41 0.30
CA GLY A 130 -1.23 -13.17 -0.53
C GLY A 130 -0.90 -14.56 0.04
N PRO A 131 -0.36 -14.65 1.27
CA PRO A 131 -0.08 -15.93 1.92
C PRO A 131 -1.32 -16.80 2.13
N THR A 132 -2.47 -16.20 2.49
CA THR A 132 -3.70 -16.99 2.69
C THR A 132 -4.22 -17.63 1.41
N LEU A 133 -4.11 -16.94 0.27
CA LEU A 133 -4.46 -17.51 -1.04
C LEU A 133 -3.47 -18.58 -1.47
N GLY A 134 -2.18 -18.39 -1.20
CA GLY A 134 -1.15 -19.40 -1.46
C GLY A 134 -1.41 -20.69 -0.69
N LEU A 135 -1.81 -20.57 0.58
CA LEU A 135 -2.20 -21.68 1.46
C LEU A 135 -3.50 -22.35 0.99
N MET A 136 -4.52 -21.60 0.58
CA MET A 136 -5.72 -22.20 -0.05
C MET A 136 -5.35 -22.96 -1.33
N GLY A 137 -4.43 -22.40 -2.13
CA GLY A 137 -3.90 -23.03 -3.33
C GLY A 137 -3.20 -24.37 -3.09
N THR A 138 -2.79 -24.68 -1.85
CA THR A 138 -2.22 -26.01 -1.53
C THR A 138 -3.24 -26.99 -1.03
N ILE A 139 -4.15 -26.52 -0.18
CA ILE A 139 -5.12 -27.38 0.48
C ILE A 139 -6.15 -27.91 -0.53
N ILE A 140 -6.56 -27.10 -1.51
CA ILE A 140 -7.56 -27.49 -2.51
C ILE A 140 -7.08 -28.65 -3.41
N PRO A 141 -5.92 -28.59 -4.10
CA PRO A 141 -5.45 -29.68 -4.96
C PRO A 141 -4.97 -30.92 -4.19
N MET A 142 -4.75 -30.83 -2.88
CA MET A 142 -4.30 -31.97 -2.08
C MET A 142 -5.31 -33.13 -2.06
N GLY A 143 -6.61 -32.84 -2.12
CA GLY A 143 -7.66 -33.86 -2.21
C GLY A 143 -7.55 -34.71 -3.49
N PRO A 144 -7.59 -34.09 -4.68
CA PRO A 144 -7.33 -34.76 -5.95
C PRO A 144 -5.97 -35.49 -6.00
N ALA A 145 -4.92 -34.90 -5.41
CA ALA A 145 -3.59 -35.51 -5.36
C ALA A 145 -3.59 -36.84 -4.57
N LEU A 146 -4.16 -36.85 -3.36
CA LEU A 146 -4.26 -38.06 -2.53
C LEU A 146 -5.16 -39.13 -3.17
N SER A 147 -6.21 -38.71 -3.88
CA SER A 147 -7.05 -39.62 -4.66
C SER A 147 -6.33 -40.20 -5.88
N ALA A 148 -5.44 -39.45 -6.53
CA ALA A 148 -4.64 -39.97 -7.64
C ALA A 148 -3.62 -41.01 -7.16
N LEU A 149 -3.03 -40.78 -5.98
CA LEU A 149 -2.12 -41.72 -5.34
C LEU A 149 -2.78 -43.08 -5.06
N SER A 150 -4.02 -43.09 -4.55
CA SER A 150 -4.75 -44.34 -4.29
C SER A 150 -5.10 -45.13 -5.56
N GLN A 151 -5.10 -44.46 -6.71
CA GLN A 151 -5.36 -45.06 -8.02
C GLN A 151 -4.06 -45.46 -8.77
N GLY A 152 -2.89 -45.15 -8.22
CA GLY A 152 -1.59 -45.38 -8.88
C GLY A 152 -1.27 -44.40 -10.01
N ASP A 153 -2.01 -43.30 -10.15
CA ASP A 153 -1.81 -42.27 -11.18
C ASP A 153 -0.77 -41.24 -10.70
N LEU A 154 0.50 -41.57 -10.92
CA LEU A 154 1.64 -40.73 -10.51
C LEU A 154 1.74 -39.42 -11.29
N GLU A 155 1.21 -39.38 -12.51
CA GLU A 155 1.26 -38.19 -13.36
C GLU A 155 0.32 -37.09 -12.82
N LYS A 156 -0.94 -37.45 -12.53
CA LYS A 156 -1.88 -36.51 -11.89
C LYS A 156 -1.45 -36.11 -10.48
N LEU A 157 -0.86 -37.04 -9.73
CA LEU A 157 -0.28 -36.74 -8.43
C LEU A 157 0.78 -35.63 -8.54
N SER A 158 1.76 -35.83 -9.42
CA SER A 158 2.84 -34.89 -9.65
C SER A 158 2.33 -33.51 -10.05
N SER A 159 1.42 -33.45 -11.02
CA SER A 159 0.87 -32.17 -11.50
C SER A 159 0.16 -31.39 -10.39
N ASN A 160 -0.67 -32.04 -9.57
CA ASN A 160 -1.38 -31.37 -8.49
C ASN A 160 -0.44 -30.86 -7.38
N ILE A 161 0.62 -31.62 -7.08
CA ILE A 161 1.64 -31.22 -6.11
C ILE A 161 2.44 -30.01 -6.60
N ILE A 162 2.83 -29.99 -7.88
CA ILE A 162 3.56 -28.86 -8.47
C ILE A 162 2.73 -27.58 -8.37
N ILE A 163 1.44 -27.65 -8.69
CA ILE A 163 0.51 -26.52 -8.55
C ILE A 163 0.47 -26.06 -7.08
N ALA A 164 0.26 -26.96 -6.14
CA ALA A 164 0.21 -26.66 -4.71
C ALA A 164 1.47 -25.95 -4.21
N PHE A 165 2.66 -26.46 -4.53
CA PHE A 165 3.89 -25.82 -4.05
C PHE A 165 4.12 -24.46 -4.70
N THR A 166 3.83 -24.35 -6.00
CA THR A 166 3.99 -23.08 -6.73
C THR A 166 3.09 -21.99 -6.15
N THR A 167 1.84 -22.29 -5.81
CA THR A 167 0.93 -21.28 -5.21
C THR A 167 1.42 -20.77 -3.87
N THR A 168 2.02 -21.64 -3.05
CA THR A 168 2.58 -21.22 -1.75
C THR A 168 3.78 -20.33 -1.94
N VAL A 169 4.72 -20.72 -2.81
CA VAL A 169 5.93 -19.96 -3.07
C VAL A 169 5.56 -18.55 -3.54
N VAL A 170 4.63 -18.45 -4.49
CA VAL A 170 4.17 -17.15 -4.99
C VAL A 170 3.39 -16.37 -3.92
N GLY A 171 2.47 -17.02 -3.19
CA GLY A 171 1.70 -16.36 -2.13
C GLY A 171 2.56 -15.79 -0.99
N LEU A 172 3.57 -16.56 -0.56
CA LEU A 172 4.55 -16.11 0.44
C LEU A 172 5.45 -15.01 -0.09
N ALA A 173 5.93 -15.12 -1.34
CA ALA A 173 6.72 -14.07 -1.98
C ALA A 173 5.94 -12.74 -1.99
N ILE A 174 4.63 -12.79 -2.26
CA ILE A 174 3.78 -11.61 -2.21
C ILE A 174 3.66 -11.04 -0.80
N GLY A 175 3.42 -11.89 0.20
CA GLY A 175 3.35 -11.43 1.59
C GLY A 175 4.64 -10.74 2.05
N ILE A 176 5.79 -11.36 1.77
CA ILE A 176 7.11 -10.88 2.20
C ILE A 176 7.45 -9.54 1.55
N ALA A 177 7.35 -9.43 0.22
CA ALA A 177 7.71 -8.17 -0.43
C ALA A 177 6.67 -7.06 -0.16
N ALA A 178 5.38 -7.37 0.04
CA ALA A 178 4.40 -6.38 0.48
C ALA A 178 4.71 -5.87 1.90
N TYR A 179 5.16 -6.75 2.80
CA TYR A 179 5.57 -6.37 4.15
C TYR A 179 6.79 -5.46 4.16
N TYR A 180 7.79 -5.80 3.34
CA TYR A 180 8.97 -4.96 3.17
C TYR A 180 8.59 -3.56 2.66
N LEU A 181 7.81 -3.47 1.59
CA LEU A 181 7.31 -2.20 1.06
C LEU A 181 6.51 -1.40 2.10
N SER A 182 5.60 -2.06 2.82
CA SER A 182 4.78 -1.42 3.85
C SER A 182 5.66 -0.82 4.95
N THR A 183 6.74 -1.51 5.34
CA THR A 183 7.65 -1.05 6.38
C THR A 183 8.40 0.21 5.95
N VAL A 184 8.94 0.21 4.72
CA VAL A 184 9.65 1.38 4.18
C VAL A 184 8.69 2.56 3.99
N LYS A 185 7.52 2.33 3.39
CA LYS A 185 6.50 3.37 3.15
C LYS A 185 6.00 3.99 4.46
N ASN A 186 5.78 3.17 5.49
CA ASN A 186 5.36 3.65 6.80
C ASN A 186 6.38 4.60 7.43
N ARG A 187 7.68 4.32 7.25
CA ARG A 187 8.73 5.23 7.73
C ARG A 187 8.67 6.58 7.02
N TRP A 188 8.54 6.61 5.69
CA TRP A 188 8.44 7.87 4.94
C TRP A 188 7.19 8.67 5.29
N ILE A 189 6.03 8.01 5.44
CA ILE A 189 4.79 8.70 5.83
C ILE A 189 4.95 9.34 7.21
N ASN A 190 5.56 8.65 8.16
CA ASN A 190 5.78 9.22 9.50
C ASN A 190 6.72 10.44 9.46
N ASP A 191 7.76 10.40 8.63
CA ASP A 191 8.67 11.54 8.47
C ASP A 191 7.96 12.71 7.76
N ASP A 192 7.13 12.42 6.75
CA ASP A 192 6.34 13.42 6.02
C ASP A 192 5.30 14.10 6.92
N ILE A 193 4.61 13.35 7.80
CA ILE A 193 3.63 13.88 8.77
C ILE A 193 4.31 14.85 9.72
N LYS A 194 5.44 14.46 10.33
CA LYS A 194 6.20 15.34 11.25
C LYS A 194 6.61 16.65 10.59
N ASN A 195 7.06 16.59 9.34
CA ASN A 195 7.44 17.78 8.58
C ASN A 195 6.22 18.68 8.29
N LEU A 196 5.05 18.08 8.02
CA LEU A 196 3.78 18.80 7.81
C LEU A 196 3.32 19.51 9.09
N GLU A 197 3.32 18.81 10.23
CA GLU A 197 2.97 19.34 11.55
C GLU A 197 3.86 20.53 11.90
N TYR A 198 5.19 20.34 11.86
CA TYR A 198 6.17 21.39 12.15
C TYR A 198 5.98 22.64 11.28
N PHE A 199 5.73 22.43 9.99
CA PHE A 199 5.50 23.52 9.05
C PHE A 199 4.20 24.29 9.36
N THR A 200 3.16 23.56 9.73
CA THR A 200 1.85 24.14 10.09
C THR A 200 1.97 24.99 11.35
N GLU A 201 2.62 24.49 12.40
CA GLU A 201 2.88 25.24 13.64
C GLU A 201 3.68 26.52 13.39
N CYS A 202 4.72 26.45 12.55
CA CYS A 202 5.53 27.62 12.20
C CYS A 202 4.73 28.71 11.47
N ILE A 203 3.79 28.32 10.60
CA ILE A 203 2.91 29.29 9.92
C ILE A 203 1.92 29.90 10.92
N MET A 204 1.29 29.09 11.76
CA MET A 204 0.29 29.56 12.71
C MET A 204 0.89 30.55 13.71
N LYS A 205 2.07 30.24 14.27
CA LYS A 205 2.78 31.12 15.21
C LYS A 205 3.21 32.46 14.60
N ARG A 206 3.33 32.57 13.28
CA ARG A 206 3.73 33.81 12.59
C ARG A 206 2.53 34.73 12.31
N GLU A 207 1.30 34.22 12.36
CA GLU A 207 0.08 35.00 12.14
C GLU A 207 -0.59 35.53 13.43
N GLU A 208 -0.17 35.04 14.60
CA GLU A 208 -0.45 35.63 15.92
C GLU A 208 0.35 36.93 16.15
#